data_AF-A0A9P1N5L6-F1
#
_entry.id   AF-A0A9P1N5L6-F1
#
_cell.length_a   1.000
_cell.length_b   1.000
_cell.length_c   1.000
_cell.angle_alpha   90.00
_cell.angle_beta   90.00
_cell.angle_gamma   90.00
#
_symmetry.space_group_name_H-M   'P 1'
#
loop_
_entity.id
_entity.type
_entity.pdbx_description
1 polymer ?
#
loop_
_entity_poly.entity_id
_entity_poly.type
_entity_poly.pdbx_seq_one_letter_code
_entity_poly.pdbx_strand_id
1 'polypeptide(L)'
;MADNSDEDVESLTNHETSLEAAAKARKRRLLALKSKIHGVQMEEEDYETEEQITKKSKEASKEFRNHKPTQESVGEQKTHVDLDIVQNEIQDHLKDVLHEKPIESVDLAMLAPRKIDWDLKRDIEKKLAKLERKTQQAIVTIIRNRLAEGKGDLASTVNSNSQV
;
A
#
# COMPACT_ATOMS: atom_id res chain seq x y z
N MET A 1 -90.82 20.80 -5.29
CA MET A 1 -90.75 22.04 -4.50
C MET A 1 -90.05 21.67 -3.20
N ALA A 2 -88.97 22.39 -2.91
CA ALA A 2 -88.10 22.19 -1.76
C ALA A 2 -88.84 22.23 -0.41
N ASP A 3 -88.28 21.61 0.62
CA ASP A 3 -87.43 22.31 1.60
C ASP A 3 -87.49 21.68 3.00
N ASN A 4 -86.34 21.69 3.67
CA ASN A 4 -86.07 21.62 5.11
C ASN A 4 -86.20 20.29 5.88
N SER A 5 -85.07 19.59 5.97
CA SER A 5 -84.60 18.92 7.20
C SER A 5 -83.13 18.50 7.05
N ASP A 6 -82.21 19.47 7.09
CA ASP A 6 -80.77 19.20 7.24
C ASP A 6 -80.03 20.36 7.97
N GLU A 7 -80.76 21.07 8.82
CA GLU A 7 -80.18 21.96 9.82
C GLU A 7 -79.91 21.11 11.06
N ASP A 8 -78.66 20.67 11.26
CA ASP A 8 -78.01 20.37 12.58
C ASP A 8 -76.86 19.33 12.49
N VAL A 9 -75.88 19.50 11.58
CA VAL A 9 -74.61 18.75 11.66
C VAL A 9 -73.33 19.58 11.58
N GLU A 10 -73.41 20.91 11.49
CA GLU A 10 -72.23 21.77 11.27
C GLU A 10 -71.81 22.68 12.44
N SER A 11 -72.50 22.65 13.60
CA SER A 11 -72.24 23.62 14.68
C SER A 11 -71.42 23.14 15.88
N LEU A 12 -70.93 21.88 15.89
CA LEU A 12 -70.13 21.31 17.00
C LEU A 12 -68.59 21.35 16.81
N THR A 13 -68.06 22.12 15.84
CA THR A 13 -66.62 22.12 15.52
C THR A 13 -65.83 23.33 16.04
N ASN A 14 -66.45 24.25 16.78
CA ASN A 14 -65.84 25.54 17.11
C ASN A 14 -64.97 25.59 18.39
N HIS A 15 -64.39 24.46 18.81
CA HIS A 15 -63.33 24.44 19.85
C HIS A 15 -62.08 23.67 19.39
N GLU A 16 -61.63 23.90 18.15
CA GLU A 16 -60.27 23.53 17.75
C GLU A 16 -59.29 24.33 18.62
N THR A 17 -58.50 23.62 19.44
CA THR A 17 -57.49 24.28 20.29
C THR A 17 -56.42 24.93 19.41
N SER A 18 -55.76 26.00 19.89
CA SER A 18 -54.68 26.67 19.13
C SER A 18 -53.60 25.70 18.63
N LEU A 19 -53.34 24.64 19.40
CA LEU A 19 -52.36 23.60 19.07
C LEU A 19 -52.87 22.66 17.97
N GLU A 20 -54.15 22.30 18.01
CA GLU A 20 -54.82 21.48 17.00
C GLU A 20 -54.92 22.19 15.65
N ALA A 21 -55.28 23.47 15.65
CA ALA A 21 -55.27 24.30 14.45
C ALA A 21 -53.87 24.41 13.82
N ALA A 22 -52.82 24.58 14.65
CA ALA A 22 -51.44 24.59 14.19
C ALA A 22 -51.00 23.24 13.60
N ALA A 23 -51.41 22.13 14.21
CA ALA A 23 -51.14 20.79 13.72
C ALA A 23 -51.80 20.53 12.35
N LYS A 24 -53.07 20.93 12.19
CA LYS A 24 -53.83 20.83 10.94
C LYS A 24 -53.22 21.69 9.83
N ALA A 25 -52.78 22.91 10.17
CA ALA A 25 -52.06 23.78 9.23
C ALA A 25 -50.72 23.17 8.78
N ARG A 26 -49.97 22.55 9.69
CA ARG A 26 -48.72 21.83 9.36
C ARG A 26 -49.01 20.62 8.48
N LYS A 27 -50.04 19.82 8.79
CA LYS A 27 -50.46 18.66 7.99
C LYS A 27 -50.77 19.09 6.56
N ARG A 28 -51.62 20.11 6.37
CA ARG A 28 -51.96 20.67 5.05
C ARG A 28 -50.72 21.19 4.29
N ARG A 29 -49.82 21.89 4.98
CA ARG A 29 -48.58 22.40 4.37
C ARG A 29 -47.69 21.26 3.87
N LEU A 30 -47.52 20.21 4.67
CA LEU A 30 -46.71 19.04 4.29
C LEU A 30 -47.36 18.27 3.14
N LEU A 31 -48.69 18.12 3.16
CA LEU A 31 -49.48 17.50 2.10
C LEU A 31 -49.25 18.20 0.75
N ALA A 32 -49.34 19.54 0.74
CA ALA A 32 -49.09 20.35 -0.45
C ALA A 32 -47.64 20.29 -0.94
N LEU A 33 -46.69 20.03 -0.05
CA LEU A 33 -45.29 19.86 -0.42
C LEU A 33 -45.05 18.48 -1.02
N LYS A 34 -45.67 17.44 -0.45
CA LYS A 34 -45.61 16.05 -0.96
C LYS A 34 -46.27 15.94 -2.33
N SER A 35 -47.42 16.59 -2.54
CA SER A 35 -48.10 16.61 -3.85
C SER A 35 -47.25 17.29 -4.93
N LYS A 36 -46.53 18.38 -4.60
CA LYS A 36 -45.57 19.01 -5.52
C LYS A 36 -44.38 18.12 -5.86
N ILE A 37 -43.87 17.33 -4.90
CA ILE A 37 -42.74 16.41 -5.13
C ILE A 37 -43.17 15.25 -6.03
N HIS A 38 -44.35 14.68 -5.78
CA HIS A 38 -44.84 13.52 -6.53
C HIS A 38 -45.64 13.85 -7.80
N GLY A 39 -45.95 15.13 -8.03
CA GLY A 39 -46.66 15.60 -9.24
C GLY A 39 -48.14 15.18 -9.29
N VAL A 40 -48.70 14.65 -8.20
CA VAL A 40 -50.07 14.15 -8.10
C VAL A 40 -50.74 14.83 -6.91
N GLN A 41 -52.00 15.29 -7.06
CA GLN A 41 -52.78 15.83 -5.95
C GLN A 41 -53.09 14.69 -4.98
N MET A 42 -52.53 14.76 -3.77
CA MET A 42 -52.86 13.84 -2.68
C MET A 42 -53.93 14.46 -1.80
N GLU A 43 -54.93 13.66 -1.42
CA GLU A 43 -55.94 14.03 -0.43
C GLU A 43 -55.63 13.39 0.94
N GLU A 44 -56.34 13.79 2.00
CA GLU A 44 -56.05 13.29 3.36
C GLU A 44 -56.38 11.78 3.51
N GLU A 45 -57.33 11.27 2.73
CA GLU A 45 -57.77 9.86 2.73
C GLU A 45 -56.72 8.91 2.14
N ASP A 46 -55.88 9.39 1.22
CA ASP A 46 -54.80 8.61 0.61
C ASP A 46 -53.74 8.16 1.65
N TYR A 47 -53.59 8.92 2.74
CA TYR A 47 -52.59 8.65 3.78
C TYR A 47 -52.97 7.47 4.68
N GLU A 48 -54.27 7.30 4.99
CA GLU A 48 -54.73 6.20 5.85
C GLU A 48 -54.51 4.84 5.17
N THR A 49 -54.56 4.83 3.84
CA THR A 49 -54.34 3.64 3.02
C THR A 49 -52.85 3.25 2.95
N GLU A 50 -51.92 4.22 2.91
CA GLU A 50 -50.47 3.97 2.87
C GLU A 50 -49.90 3.38 4.18
N GLU A 51 -50.46 3.71 5.34
CA GLU A 51 -49.98 3.20 6.64
C GLU A 51 -50.14 1.68 6.79
N GLN A 52 -51.13 1.08 6.11
CA GLN A 52 -51.39 -0.36 6.17
C GLN A 52 -50.51 -1.18 5.19
N ILE A 53 -49.97 -0.56 4.14
CA ILE A 53 -49.23 -1.26 3.06
C ILE A 53 -47.73 -1.39 3.37
N THR A 54 -47.19 -0.56 4.26
CA THR A 54 -45.73 -0.36 4.40
C THR A 54 -45.04 -1.19 5.49
N LYS A 55 -45.77 -1.88 6.36
CA LYS A 55 -45.16 -2.71 7.43
C LYS A 55 -44.99 -4.20 7.07
N LYS A 56 -45.78 -4.73 6.13
CA LYS A 56 -45.76 -6.18 5.81
C LYS A 56 -45.09 -6.54 4.48
N SER A 57 -44.90 -5.58 3.57
CA SER A 57 -44.27 -5.82 2.25
C SER A 57 -42.74 -5.70 2.25
N LYS A 58 -42.14 -5.14 3.30
CA LYS A 58 -40.68 -4.93 3.41
C LYS A 58 -39.91 -6.09 4.05
N GLU A 59 -40.61 -7.05 4.66
CA GLU A 59 -40.00 -8.22 5.30
C GLU A 59 -39.80 -9.41 4.35
N ALA A 60 -40.45 -9.39 3.18
CA ALA A 60 -40.42 -10.49 2.20
C ALA A 60 -39.31 -10.39 1.14
N SER A 61 -38.48 -9.34 1.15
CA SER A 61 -37.27 -9.24 0.33
C SER A 61 -36.01 -9.09 1.21
N LYS A 62 -35.85 -9.99 2.19
CA LYS A 62 -34.54 -10.23 2.79
C LYS A 62 -33.70 -11.01 1.79
N GLU A 63 -32.99 -10.27 0.94
CA GLU A 63 -31.98 -10.84 0.07
C GLU A 63 -30.90 -11.49 0.93
N PHE A 64 -30.66 -12.77 0.66
CA PHE A 64 -29.56 -13.49 1.27
C PHE A 64 -28.26 -12.82 0.85
N ARG A 65 -27.36 -12.64 1.83
CA ARG A 65 -26.09 -11.91 1.67
C ARG A 65 -25.15 -12.44 0.57
N ASN A 66 -25.49 -13.54 -0.11
CA ASN A 66 -24.84 -14.04 -1.31
C ASN A 66 -25.89 -14.40 -2.37
N HIS A 67 -26.40 -13.40 -3.09
CA HIS A 67 -27.29 -13.59 -4.25
C HIS A 67 -26.50 -14.19 -5.42
N LYS A 68 -27.04 -15.23 -6.07
CA LYS A 68 -26.45 -15.82 -7.28
C LYS A 68 -27.06 -15.14 -8.51
N PRO A 69 -26.27 -14.49 -9.38
CA PRO A 69 -26.81 -13.84 -10.56
C PRO A 69 -27.45 -14.87 -11.50
N THR A 70 -28.70 -14.63 -11.86
CA THR A 70 -29.52 -15.53 -12.70
C THR A 70 -29.20 -15.39 -14.20
N GLN A 71 -28.44 -14.36 -14.58
CA GLN A 71 -28.16 -13.98 -15.96
C GLN A 71 -26.64 -13.86 -16.16
N GLU A 72 -26.12 -14.44 -17.24
CA GLU A 72 -24.67 -14.49 -17.56
C GLU A 72 -24.06 -13.09 -17.78
N SER A 73 -24.85 -12.12 -18.25
CA SER A 73 -24.43 -10.73 -18.43
C SER A 73 -24.13 -9.97 -17.13
N VAL A 74 -24.64 -10.46 -16.00
CA VAL A 74 -24.47 -9.83 -14.67
C VAL A 74 -23.16 -10.28 -14.00
N GLY A 75 -22.55 -11.36 -14.50
CA GLY A 75 -21.25 -11.87 -14.08
C GLY A 75 -21.31 -13.26 -13.45
N GLU A 76 -20.22 -14.02 -13.57
CA GLU A 76 -20.10 -15.36 -13.00
C GLU A 76 -19.68 -15.30 -11.52
N GLN A 77 -20.33 -16.12 -10.69
CA GLN A 77 -19.94 -16.28 -9.30
C GLN A 77 -18.62 -17.07 -9.22
N LYS A 78 -17.54 -16.43 -8.77
CA LYS A 78 -16.27 -17.12 -8.48
C LYS A 78 -16.45 -18.01 -7.25
N THR A 79 -16.64 -19.30 -7.48
CA THR A 79 -16.82 -20.32 -6.42
C THR A 79 -15.51 -20.84 -5.88
N HIS A 80 -14.43 -20.70 -6.64
CA HIS A 80 -13.08 -21.12 -6.25
C HIS A 80 -12.27 -19.88 -5.88
N VAL A 81 -12.11 -19.66 -4.58
CA VAL A 81 -11.11 -18.74 -4.05
C VAL A 81 -9.94 -19.61 -3.63
N ASP A 82 -8.76 -19.34 -4.18
CA ASP A 82 -7.56 -20.05 -3.78
C ASP A 82 -7.24 -19.69 -2.33
N LEU A 83 -7.36 -20.67 -1.44
CA LEU A 83 -7.07 -20.49 -0.02
C LEU A 83 -5.56 -20.45 0.25
N ASP A 84 -4.78 -20.96 -0.71
CA ASP A 84 -3.33 -21.15 -0.59
C ASP A 84 -2.52 -19.93 -1.08
N ILE A 85 -3.18 -18.79 -1.32
CA ILE A 85 -2.51 -17.54 -1.75
C ILE A 85 -1.37 -17.18 -0.81
N VAL A 86 -1.63 -17.25 0.50
CA VAL A 86 -0.65 -16.95 1.55
C VAL A 86 0.50 -17.94 1.52
N GLN A 87 0.22 -19.21 1.27
CA GLN A 87 1.24 -20.25 1.21
C GLN A 87 2.15 -20.08 -0.02
N ASN A 88 1.59 -19.69 -1.16
CA ASN A 88 2.34 -19.39 -2.37
C ASN A 88 3.25 -18.16 -2.18
N GLU A 89 2.75 -17.10 -1.54
CA GLU A 89 3.54 -15.90 -1.24
C GLU A 89 4.69 -16.21 -0.27
N ILE A 90 4.42 -16.97 0.80
CA ILE A 90 5.46 -17.43 1.73
C ILE A 90 6.51 -18.26 0.99
N GLN A 91 6.09 -19.15 0.10
CA GLN A 91 6.99 -20.00 -0.66
C GLN A 91 7.88 -19.20 -1.62
N ASP A 92 7.33 -18.17 -2.27
CA ASP A 92 8.10 -17.30 -3.16
C ASP A 92 9.14 -16.48 -2.37
N HIS A 93 8.77 -15.92 -1.22
CA HIS A 93 9.73 -15.24 -0.34
C HIS A 93 10.83 -16.19 0.18
N LEU A 94 10.49 -17.47 0.45
CA LEU A 94 11.47 -18.45 0.91
C LEU A 94 12.47 -18.85 -0.19
N LYS A 95 12.03 -18.87 -1.46
CA LYS A 95 12.92 -19.13 -2.60
C LYS A 95 13.97 -18.04 -2.71
N ASP A 96 13.61 -16.78 -2.54
CA ASP A 96 14.57 -15.67 -2.64
C ASP A 96 15.65 -15.77 -1.55
N VAL A 97 15.27 -16.12 -0.33
CA VAL A 97 16.20 -16.31 0.80
C VAL A 97 17.12 -17.52 0.61
N LEU A 98 16.66 -18.59 -0.05
CA LEU A 98 17.49 -19.77 -0.34
C LEU A 98 18.64 -19.49 -1.32
N HIS A 99 18.48 -18.50 -2.22
CA HIS A 99 19.50 -18.16 -3.23
C HIS A 99 20.51 -17.14 -2.73
N GLU A 100 20.21 -16.42 -1.64
CA GLU A 100 21.20 -15.61 -0.94
C GLU A 100 22.16 -16.56 -0.22
N LYS A 101 23.31 -16.81 -0.85
CA LYS A 101 24.43 -17.48 -0.18
C LYS A 101 24.65 -16.75 1.15
N PRO A 102 24.57 -17.43 2.30
CA PRO A 102 24.85 -16.79 3.56
C PRO A 102 26.24 -16.19 3.45
N ILE A 103 26.34 -14.87 3.64
CA ILE A 103 27.63 -14.19 3.68
C ILE A 103 28.38 -14.87 4.83
N GLU A 104 29.35 -15.70 4.47
CA GLU A 104 30.21 -16.42 5.40
C GLU A 104 30.85 -15.38 6.30
N SER A 105 30.31 -15.26 7.51
CA SER A 105 30.72 -14.39 8.62
C SER A 105 31.59 -13.21 8.20
N VAL A 106 31.00 -12.03 8.01
CA VAL A 106 31.76 -10.79 7.85
C VAL A 106 32.74 -10.66 9.01
N ASP A 107 34.03 -10.71 8.71
CA ASP A 107 35.10 -10.61 9.69
C ASP A 107 35.04 -9.22 10.37
N LEU A 108 34.66 -9.21 11.64
CA LEU A 108 34.49 -7.99 12.45
C LEU A 108 35.78 -7.17 12.53
N ALA A 109 36.95 -7.80 12.34
CA ALA A 109 38.23 -7.11 12.28
C ALA A 109 38.43 -6.28 11.00
N MET A 110 37.74 -6.63 9.90
CA MET A 110 37.76 -5.84 8.66
C MET A 110 36.86 -4.61 8.73
N LEU A 111 35.79 -4.65 9.53
CA LEU A 111 34.80 -3.57 9.66
C LEU A 111 35.22 -2.49 10.67
N ALA A 112 36.18 -2.81 11.55
CA ALA A 112 36.71 -1.86 12.53
C ALA A 112 37.38 -0.65 11.84
N PRO A 113 37.37 0.54 12.49
CA PRO A 113 38.06 1.71 11.96
C PRO A 113 39.56 1.43 11.81
N ARG A 114 40.07 1.63 10.59
CA ARG A 114 41.47 1.33 10.26
C ARG A 114 42.31 2.61 10.38
N LYS A 115 43.65 2.47 10.41
CA LYS A 115 44.56 3.63 10.50
C LYS A 115 44.32 4.59 9.34
N ILE A 116 44.50 5.90 9.55
CA ILE A 116 44.30 6.93 8.53
C ILE A 116 45.14 6.67 7.25
N ASP A 117 46.34 6.10 7.40
CA ASP A 117 47.25 5.79 6.29
C ASP A 117 46.95 4.45 5.59
N TRP A 118 45.94 3.71 6.04
CA TRP A 118 45.55 2.42 5.49
C TRP A 118 45.38 2.49 3.97
N ASP A 119 44.61 3.48 3.54
CA ASP A 119 44.17 3.60 2.16
C ASP A 119 45.34 4.03 1.28
N LEU A 120 46.12 4.97 1.82
CA LEU A 120 47.36 5.42 1.22
C LEU A 120 48.34 4.27 0.97
N LYS A 121 48.51 3.37 1.95
CA LYS A 121 49.40 2.20 1.79
C LYS A 121 48.89 1.26 0.72
N ARG A 122 47.60 0.90 0.74
CA ARG A 122 47.00 0.00 -0.25
C ARG A 122 47.13 0.55 -1.68
N ASP A 123 46.85 1.83 -1.87
CA ASP A 123 46.85 2.45 -3.20
C ASP A 123 48.26 2.69 -3.73
N ILE A 124 49.24 2.90 -2.85
CA ILE A 124 50.65 3.08 -3.21
C ILE A 124 51.35 1.73 -3.43
N GLU A 125 50.96 0.66 -2.73
CA GLU A 125 51.62 -0.65 -2.76
C GLU A 125 51.76 -1.19 -4.20
N LYS A 126 50.71 -1.10 -5.02
CA LYS A 126 50.76 -1.53 -6.43
C LYS A 126 51.77 -0.73 -7.27
N LYS A 127 51.98 0.55 -6.96
CA LYS A 127 52.95 1.41 -7.64
C LYS A 127 54.36 1.11 -7.16
N LEU A 128 54.56 0.94 -5.85
CA LEU A 128 55.84 0.56 -5.25
C LEU A 128 56.30 -0.82 -5.75
N ALA A 129 55.43 -1.82 -5.80
CA ALA A 129 55.79 -3.15 -6.31
C ALA A 129 56.31 -3.11 -7.76
N LYS A 130 55.70 -2.28 -8.62
CA LYS A 130 56.16 -2.06 -10.00
C LYS A 130 57.52 -1.34 -10.04
N LEU A 131 57.72 -0.37 -9.17
CA LEU A 131 58.95 0.40 -9.09
C LEU A 131 60.09 -0.48 -8.56
N GLU A 132 59.85 -1.21 -7.46
CA GLU A 132 60.80 -2.14 -6.85
C GLU A 132 61.29 -3.18 -7.85
N ARG A 133 60.40 -3.77 -8.66
CA ARG A 133 60.80 -4.70 -9.72
C ARG A 133 61.76 -4.07 -10.73
N LYS A 134 61.51 -2.81 -11.13
CA LYS A 134 62.40 -2.07 -12.03
C LYS A 134 63.72 -1.71 -11.36
N THR A 135 63.68 -1.32 -10.08
CA THR A 135 64.87 -1.02 -9.28
C THR A 135 65.75 -2.26 -9.14
N GLN A 136 65.18 -3.43 -8.85
CA GLN A 136 65.91 -4.70 -8.81
C GLN A 136 66.54 -5.03 -10.17
N GLN A 137 65.81 -4.84 -11.28
CA GLN A 137 66.38 -5.02 -12.63
C GLN A 137 67.53 -4.06 -12.91
N ALA A 138 67.39 -2.78 -12.53
CA ALA A 138 68.45 -1.79 -12.67
C ALA A 138 69.68 -2.14 -11.82
N ILE A 139 69.48 -2.57 -10.57
CA ILE A 139 70.54 -3.06 -9.67
C ILE A 139 71.29 -4.23 -10.32
N VAL A 140 70.58 -5.22 -10.85
CA VAL A 140 71.19 -6.36 -11.55
C VAL A 140 72.01 -5.91 -12.76
N THR A 141 71.50 -4.93 -13.52
CA THR A 141 72.20 -4.39 -14.69
C THR A 141 73.47 -3.65 -14.29
N ILE A 142 73.42 -2.85 -13.22
CA ILE A 142 74.57 -2.14 -12.66
C ILE A 142 75.63 -3.13 -12.16
N ILE A 143 75.23 -4.18 -11.42
CA ILE A 143 76.15 -5.23 -10.95
C ILE A 143 76.82 -5.92 -12.14
N ARG A 144 76.04 -6.26 -13.18
CA ARG A 144 76.56 -6.90 -14.39
C ARG A 144 77.60 -6.04 -15.10
N ASN A 145 77.35 -4.74 -15.23
CA ASN A 145 78.29 -3.79 -15.83
C ASN A 145 79.57 -3.65 -14.98
N ARG A 146 79.44 -3.52 -13.66
CA ARG A 146 80.59 -3.43 -12.73
C ARG A 146 81.47 -4.67 -12.78
N LEU A 147 80.86 -5.86 -12.86
CA LEU A 147 81.60 -7.12 -13.01
C LEU A 147 82.32 -7.20 -14.35
N ALA A 148 81.68 -6.75 -15.44
CA ALA A 148 82.29 -6.70 -16.77
C ALA A 148 83.47 -5.70 -16.85
N GLU A 149 83.42 -4.62 -16.08
CA GLU A 149 84.52 -3.66 -15.92
C GLU A 149 85.68 -4.18 -15.04
N GLY A 150 85.57 -5.39 -14.48
CA GLY A 150 86.61 -6.00 -13.64
C GLY A 150 86.73 -5.36 -12.24
N LYS A 151 85.78 -4.50 -11.85
CA LYS A 151 85.79 -3.78 -10.57
C LYS A 151 85.04 -4.58 -9.50
N GLY A 152 85.63 -5.69 -9.06
CA GLY A 152 85.30 -6.31 -7.77
C GLY A 152 84.66 -7.70 -7.80
N ASP A 153 84.76 -8.37 -6.65
CA ASP A 153 84.14 -9.67 -6.38
C ASP A 153 82.62 -9.51 -6.15
N LEU A 154 81.85 -10.48 -6.65
CA LEU A 154 80.38 -10.46 -6.66
C LEU A 154 79.79 -10.28 -5.26
N ALA A 155 80.35 -10.97 -4.25
CA ALA A 155 79.87 -10.94 -2.88
C ALA A 155 80.06 -9.55 -2.23
N SER A 156 81.18 -8.88 -2.52
CA SER A 156 81.46 -7.54 -2.00
C SER A 156 80.52 -6.48 -2.60
N THR A 157 80.20 -6.61 -3.89
CA THR A 157 79.39 -5.65 -4.64
C THR A 157 77.93 -5.70 -4.21
N VAL A 158 77.37 -6.90 -3.99
CA VAL A 158 75.99 -7.08 -3.53
C VAL A 158 75.80 -6.55 -2.10
N ASN A 159 76.73 -6.83 -1.19
CA ASN A 159 76.66 -6.37 0.20
C ASN A 159 76.74 -4.83 0.33
N SER A 160 77.57 -4.17 -0.48
CA SER A 160 77.66 -2.70 -0.48
C SER A 160 76.38 -1.99 -0.95
N ASN A 161 75.53 -2.66 -1.72
CA ASN A 161 74.31 -2.09 -2.29
C ASN A 161 73.05 -2.38 -1.44
N SER A 162 73.13 -3.28 -0.46
CA SER A 162 72.02 -3.63 0.45
C SER A 162 72.02 -2.82 1.76
N GLN A 163 73.09 -2.07 2.05
CA GLN A 163 73.24 -1.25 3.26
C GLN A 163 72.83 0.21 3.08
N VAL A 164 72.32 0.58 1.90
CA VAL A 164 71.80 1.92 1.57
C VAL A 164 70.29 1.81 1.39
#